data_AF-A0A3A4SQT6-F1
#
_entry.id   AF-A0A3A4SQT6-F1
#
_cell.length_a   1.000
_cell.length_b   1.000
_cell.length_c   1.000
_cell.angle_alpha   90.00
_cell.angle_beta   90.00
_cell.angle_gamma   90.00
#
_symmetry.space_group_name_H-M   'P 1'
#
loop_
_entity.id
_entity.type
_entity.pdbx_description
1 polymer ?
#
loop_
_entity_poly.entity_id
_entity_poly.type
_entity_poly.pdbx_seq_one_letter_code
_entity_poly.pdbx_strand_id
1 'polypeptide(L)'
;MNFKESRFEVIKNINCPLYQTGNEFKIVGRALSLMGKPVCLTLMNDLTAALSGPPERAQAFNCSGERTGCRGTLCLRLLTENPSSATLNGKINSHLPDNVQELNNFSIFKTLEYNEVAEIASYFKVQEFKTGQIVLRKGDRGEKLFIVLSGSVEIIGDYGTPIAVLGKGEIFGEMSLLTGNPVSTKVRVLEDTKAMYISASHFRMIINRYSPLQMYFARLLVQRLAKSNIERSKQVSSGMAGSLSEITTTELLQALNLSQKTGALILNFPKGEARISLREGDIIHAEFKDQTGEKAFFEIIKQKRGKFQFKPILTTQEITAPKIGEFMYLMMEAMNQIDDAADSEE
;
A
#
# COMPACT_ATOMS: atom_id res chain seq x y z
N MET A 1 17.90 30.76 -12.69
CA MET A 1 19.34 30.48 -12.61
C MET A 1 19.52 28.97 -12.50
N ASN A 2 19.94 28.31 -13.59
CA ASN A 2 20.22 26.87 -13.56
C ASN A 2 21.52 26.64 -12.79
N PHE A 3 21.41 26.10 -11.57
CA PHE A 3 22.58 25.65 -10.84
C PHE A 3 23.03 24.31 -11.45
N LYS A 4 24.16 24.31 -12.17
CA LYS A 4 24.77 23.07 -12.69
C LYS A 4 25.12 22.16 -11.52
N GLU A 5 24.55 20.97 -11.49
CA GLU A 5 24.99 19.93 -10.56
C GLU A 5 26.38 19.45 -10.98
N SER A 6 27.29 19.33 -10.02
CA SER A 6 28.66 18.86 -10.27
C SER A 6 29.02 17.79 -9.24
N ARG A 7 29.51 16.65 -9.72
CA ARG A 7 29.95 15.52 -8.88
C ARG A 7 31.46 15.47 -8.87
N PHE A 8 32.05 15.27 -7.70
CA PHE A 8 33.49 15.22 -7.52
C PHE A 8 33.87 13.92 -6.81
N GLU A 9 34.95 13.29 -7.25
CA GLU A 9 35.55 12.12 -6.61
C GLU A 9 36.92 12.47 -6.05
N VAL A 10 37.23 12.03 -4.82
CA VAL A 10 38.59 12.08 -4.27
C VAL A 10 39.46 11.08 -5.00
N ILE A 11 40.36 11.56 -5.86
CA ILE A 11 41.30 10.71 -6.59
C ILE A 11 42.63 10.54 -5.86
N LYS A 12 42.94 11.44 -4.92
CA LYS A 12 44.13 11.35 -4.09
C LYS A 12 43.89 12.02 -2.74
N ASN A 13 44.23 11.34 -1.66
CA ASN A 13 44.27 11.88 -0.31
C ASN A 13 45.72 11.84 0.21
N ILE A 14 46.21 12.98 0.69
CA ILE A 14 47.45 13.09 1.47
C ILE A 14 47.04 13.66 2.84
N ASN A 15 47.11 12.88 3.92
CA ASN A 15 46.88 13.33 5.31
C ASN A 15 45.52 13.99 5.64
N CYS A 16 44.45 13.77 4.88
CA CYS A 16 43.08 14.15 5.30
C CYS A 16 42.49 13.06 6.21
N PRO A 17 42.08 13.38 7.46
CA PRO A 17 41.49 12.40 8.38
C PRO A 17 39.99 12.15 8.13
N LEU A 18 39.32 12.99 7.33
CA LEU A 18 37.86 12.94 7.17
C LEU A 18 37.40 12.18 5.92
N TYR A 19 38.21 12.16 4.87
CA TYR A 19 37.84 11.62 3.57
C TYR A 19 38.93 10.70 3.04
N GLN A 20 38.55 9.69 2.27
CA GLN A 20 39.46 8.73 1.64
C GLN A 20 39.35 8.80 0.12
N THR A 21 40.35 8.29 -0.59
CA THR A 21 40.28 8.11 -2.05
C THR A 21 39.04 7.27 -2.41
N GLY A 22 38.31 7.69 -3.44
CA GLY A 22 37.02 7.12 -3.86
C GLY A 22 35.80 7.71 -3.15
N ASN A 23 35.97 8.67 -2.22
CA ASN A 23 34.82 9.39 -1.66
C ASN A 23 34.24 10.37 -2.68
N GLU A 24 32.92 10.36 -2.82
CA GLU A 24 32.19 11.24 -3.74
C GLU A 24 31.49 12.38 -2.99
N PHE A 25 31.44 13.54 -3.63
CA PHE A 25 30.69 14.70 -3.17
C PHE A 25 29.80 15.23 -4.29
N LYS A 26 28.62 15.72 -3.93
CA LYS A 26 27.69 16.35 -4.88
C LYS A 26 27.52 17.82 -4.50
N ILE A 27 27.70 18.71 -5.47
CA ILE A 27 27.40 20.13 -5.29
C ILE A 27 26.20 20.50 -6.15
N VAL A 28 25.23 21.15 -5.51
CA VAL A 28 24.04 21.69 -6.17
C VAL A 28 23.96 23.17 -5.81
N GLY A 29 24.31 24.03 -6.77
CA GLY A 29 24.38 25.48 -6.56
C GLY A 29 25.46 25.86 -5.55
N ARG A 30 25.06 26.42 -4.40
CA ARG A 30 25.97 26.74 -3.27
C ARG A 30 25.93 25.70 -2.14
N ALA A 31 25.18 24.62 -2.30
CA ALA A 31 25.03 23.58 -1.28
C ALA A 31 25.89 22.35 -1.61
N LEU A 32 26.78 21.98 -0.68
CA LEU A 32 27.60 20.77 -0.74
C LEU A 32 26.90 19.63 0.02
N SER A 33 26.59 18.54 -0.66
CA SER A 33 26.11 17.29 -0.06
C SER A 33 27.26 16.31 0.09
N LEU A 34 27.53 15.94 1.35
CA LEU A 34 28.62 15.05 1.75
C LEU A 34 28.18 13.58 1.92
N MET A 35 26.98 13.22 1.46
CA MET A 35 26.47 11.84 1.43
C MET A 35 26.65 11.07 2.76
N GLY A 36 26.39 11.74 3.90
CA GLY A 36 26.49 11.14 5.24
C GLY A 36 27.90 11.14 5.85
N LYS A 37 28.87 11.84 5.25
CA LYS A 37 30.24 12.04 5.79
C LYS A 37 30.32 13.30 6.66
N PRO A 38 31.27 13.34 7.63
CA PRO A 38 31.49 14.51 8.48
C PRO A 38 31.86 15.75 7.67
N VAL A 39 31.40 16.92 8.11
CA VAL A 39 31.55 18.18 7.37
C VAL A 39 32.92 18.82 7.60
N CYS A 40 33.69 18.97 6.53
CA CYS A 40 34.91 19.79 6.52
C CYS A 40 34.61 21.19 5.99
N LEU A 41 34.63 22.19 6.88
CA LEU A 41 34.32 23.57 6.52
C LEU A 41 35.35 24.21 5.57
N THR A 42 36.62 23.79 5.66
CA THR A 42 37.69 24.23 4.74
C THR A 42 37.38 23.79 3.30
N LEU A 43 37.09 22.49 3.13
CA LEU A 43 36.73 21.91 1.83
C LEU A 43 35.47 22.58 1.26
N MET A 44 34.48 22.87 2.10
CA MET A 44 33.25 23.53 1.69
C MET A 44 33.50 24.95 1.15
N ASN A 45 34.33 25.75 1.82
CA ASN A 45 34.65 27.10 1.35
C ASN A 45 35.43 27.08 0.03
N ASP A 46 36.42 26.20 -0.10
CA ASP A 46 37.25 26.09 -1.30
C ASP A 46 36.45 25.58 -2.50
N LEU A 47 35.57 24.58 -2.31
CA LEU A 47 34.68 24.08 -3.36
C LEU A 47 33.67 25.13 -3.82
N THR A 48 33.13 25.93 -2.90
CA THR A 48 32.18 26.99 -3.24
C THR A 48 32.86 28.13 -4.01
N ALA A 49 34.13 28.43 -3.68
CA ALA A 49 34.94 29.41 -4.40
C ALA A 49 35.34 28.93 -5.81
N ALA A 50 35.77 27.68 -5.95
CA ALA A 50 36.18 27.11 -7.23
C ALA A 50 35.05 26.99 -8.26
N LEU A 51 33.81 26.81 -7.81
CA LEU A 51 32.62 26.79 -8.67
C LEU A 51 32.20 28.17 -9.20
N SER A 52 32.84 29.25 -8.75
CA SER A 52 32.60 30.59 -9.27
C SER A 52 33.40 30.90 -10.55
N GLY A 53 34.30 30.00 -10.99
CA GLY A 53 35.09 30.09 -12.22
C GLY A 53 34.86 28.91 -13.19
N PRO A 54 35.36 28.98 -14.44
CA PRO A 54 35.25 27.88 -15.39
C PRO A 54 36.02 26.64 -14.89
N PRO A 55 35.39 25.44 -14.82
CA PRO A 55 36.03 24.28 -14.22
C PRO A 55 37.05 23.65 -15.18
N GLU A 56 38.34 23.69 -14.83
CA GLU A 56 39.36 22.87 -15.47
C GLU A 56 39.31 21.41 -14.96
N ARG A 57 39.62 20.45 -15.84
CA ARG A 57 39.32 19.01 -15.72
C ARG A 57 39.99 18.27 -14.54
N ALA A 58 40.86 18.92 -13.76
CA ALA A 58 41.34 18.42 -12.48
C ALA A 58 41.80 19.61 -11.63
N GLN A 59 41.19 19.82 -10.46
CA GLN A 59 41.64 20.85 -9.51
C GLN A 59 42.24 20.15 -8.29
N ALA A 60 43.52 20.43 -8.03
CA ALA A 60 44.18 20.04 -6.80
C ALA A 60 43.80 21.06 -5.71
N PHE A 61 43.07 20.61 -4.68
CA PHE A 61 42.68 21.48 -3.58
C PHE A 61 43.68 21.33 -2.46
N ASN A 62 44.44 22.39 -2.22
CA ASN A 62 45.37 22.42 -1.11
C ASN A 62 44.64 22.97 0.13
N CYS A 63 44.06 22.08 0.92
CA CYS A 63 43.34 22.45 2.15
C CYS A 63 44.29 22.93 3.28
N SER A 64 45.57 23.16 2.99
CA SER A 64 46.58 23.66 3.91
C SER A 64 46.46 25.18 4.06
N GLY A 65 45.66 25.62 5.03
CA GLY A 65 45.61 27.02 5.46
C GLY A 65 46.14 27.19 6.88
N GLU A 66 47.02 28.17 7.11
CA GLU A 66 47.69 28.48 8.39
C GLU A 66 46.74 28.68 9.59
N ARG A 67 45.44 28.88 9.37
CA ARG A 67 44.43 29.12 10.43
C ARG A 67 43.73 27.87 10.98
N THR A 68 43.88 26.70 10.36
CA THR A 68 43.08 25.50 10.72
C THR A 68 43.90 24.31 11.24
N GLY A 69 45.22 24.36 11.13
CA GLY A 69 46.11 23.25 11.52
C GLY A 69 45.98 21.98 10.67
N CYS A 70 45.09 21.96 9.68
CA CYS A 70 44.91 20.85 8.76
C CYS A 70 46.09 20.79 7.76
N ARG A 71 46.77 19.64 7.71
CA ARG A 71 47.85 19.36 6.74
C ARG A 71 47.40 18.43 5.60
N GLY A 72 46.09 18.24 5.46
CA GLY A 72 45.51 17.36 4.47
C GLY A 72 45.43 18.03 3.10
N THR A 73 45.77 17.30 2.04
CA THR A 73 45.59 17.73 0.64
C THR A 73 44.73 16.70 -0.07
N LEU A 74 43.66 17.17 -0.73
CA LEU A 74 42.75 16.34 -1.51
C LEU A 74 42.82 16.75 -2.98
N CYS A 75 43.01 15.77 -3.85
CA CYS A 75 42.86 15.98 -5.29
C CYS A 75 41.48 15.48 -5.71
N LEU A 76 40.68 16.36 -6.29
CA LEU A 76 39.33 16.06 -6.72
C LEU A 76 39.24 16.04 -8.24
N ARG A 77 38.54 15.04 -8.77
CA ARG A 77 38.21 14.98 -10.19
C ARG A 77 36.75 15.35 -10.37
N LEU A 78 36.47 16.31 -11.25
CA LEU A 78 35.11 16.59 -11.69
C LEU A 78 34.65 15.44 -12.59
N LEU A 79 33.59 14.75 -12.19
CA LEU A 79 32.92 13.76 -13.00
C LEU A 79 32.02 14.50 -13.99
N THR A 80 32.52 14.73 -15.20
CA THR A 80 31.71 15.24 -16.30
C THR A 80 30.85 14.11 -16.85
N GLU A 81 29.54 14.15 -16.64
CA GLU A 81 28.62 13.28 -17.36
C GLU A 81 28.64 13.67 -18.85
N ASN A 82 29.09 12.76 -19.71
CA ASN A 82 28.62 12.68 -21.09
C ASN A 82 28.73 11.23 -21.61
N PRO A 83 27.88 10.87 -22.59
CA PRO A 83 27.17 9.60 -22.61
C PRO A 83 27.86 8.58 -23.52
N SER A 84 28.33 7.48 -22.96
CA SER A 84 28.58 6.26 -23.74
C SER A 84 28.98 5.09 -22.84
N SER A 85 28.08 4.10 -22.80
CA SER A 85 28.36 2.68 -22.71
C SER A 85 29.48 2.23 -21.77
N ALA A 86 29.12 1.92 -20.52
CA ALA A 86 29.83 0.91 -19.74
C ALA A 86 28.90 -0.30 -19.62
N THR A 87 29.20 -1.31 -20.43
CA THR A 87 28.54 -2.60 -20.52
C THR A 87 28.57 -3.32 -19.17
N LEU A 88 27.44 -3.33 -18.46
CA LEU A 88 27.18 -4.34 -17.45
C LEU A 88 26.45 -5.50 -18.14
N ASN A 89 27.24 -6.44 -18.63
CA ASN A 89 26.77 -7.74 -19.10
C ASN A 89 26.16 -8.52 -17.92
N GLY A 90 24.84 -8.52 -17.85
CA GLY A 90 24.06 -9.44 -17.04
C GLY A 90 22.76 -9.74 -17.79
N LYS A 91 22.72 -10.89 -18.46
CA LYS A 91 21.64 -11.41 -19.32
C LYS A 91 20.25 -10.86 -18.93
N ILE A 92 19.72 -9.98 -19.78
CA ILE A 92 18.40 -9.37 -19.65
C ILE A 92 17.44 -10.18 -20.52
N ASN A 93 16.50 -10.89 -19.91
CA ASN A 93 15.30 -11.31 -20.62
C ASN A 93 14.38 -10.09 -20.69
N SER A 94 14.57 -9.31 -21.77
CA SER A 94 13.95 -8.03 -22.06
C SER A 94 12.79 -8.21 -23.02
N HIS A 95 11.56 -7.94 -22.58
CA HIS A 95 10.59 -7.25 -23.42
C HIS A 95 9.74 -6.41 -22.48
N LEU A 96 10.18 -5.16 -22.24
CA LEU A 96 9.24 -4.07 -21.96
C LEU A 96 8.28 -3.99 -23.17
N PRO A 97 7.10 -3.37 -23.07
CA PRO A 97 6.36 -2.99 -24.27
C PRO A 97 7.32 -2.23 -25.19
N ASP A 98 7.56 -2.75 -26.40
CA ASP A 98 8.55 -2.19 -27.33
C ASP A 98 8.22 -0.72 -27.72
N ASN A 99 7.01 -0.26 -27.37
CA ASN A 99 6.56 1.09 -27.57
C ASN A 99 6.42 1.85 -26.25
N VAL A 100 7.40 2.73 -25.97
CA VAL A 100 7.36 3.70 -24.85
C VAL A 100 6.06 4.51 -24.83
N GLN A 101 5.39 4.69 -25.98
CA GLN A 101 4.10 5.38 -26.05
C GLN A 101 2.98 4.65 -25.29
N GLU A 102 3.03 3.32 -25.19
CA GLU A 102 2.04 2.55 -24.42
C GLU A 102 2.16 2.81 -22.91
N LEU A 103 3.35 3.19 -22.43
CA LEU A 103 3.58 3.54 -21.03
C LEU A 103 2.84 4.84 -20.67
N ASN A 104 2.69 5.79 -21.59
CA ASN A 104 1.91 7.02 -21.34
C ASN A 104 0.44 6.75 -20.99
N ASN A 105 -0.10 5.58 -21.32
CA ASN A 105 -1.47 5.22 -20.94
C ASN A 105 -1.62 4.94 -19.44
N PHE A 106 -0.54 4.60 -18.74
CA PHE A 106 -0.55 4.33 -17.30
C PHE A 106 -0.49 5.64 -16.53
N SER A 107 -1.35 5.77 -15.52
CA SER A 107 -1.54 7.02 -14.76
C SER A 107 -0.26 7.55 -14.10
N ILE A 108 0.72 6.69 -13.78
CA ILE A 108 2.02 7.08 -13.23
C ILE A 108 2.89 7.87 -14.23
N PHE A 109 2.75 7.61 -15.53
CA PHE A 109 3.58 8.24 -16.56
C PHE A 109 2.90 9.45 -17.22
N LYS A 110 1.60 9.66 -17.00
CA LYS A 110 0.83 10.77 -17.62
C LYS A 110 1.33 12.18 -17.28
N THR A 111 2.03 12.33 -16.17
CA THR A 111 2.53 13.62 -15.69
C THR A 111 4.00 13.87 -16.07
N LEU A 112 4.58 13.01 -16.90
CA LEU A 112 5.99 13.04 -17.29
C LEU A 112 6.13 13.35 -18.77
N GLU A 113 7.22 14.01 -19.15
CA GLU A 113 7.57 14.24 -20.54
C GLU A 113 8.06 12.94 -21.21
N TYR A 114 7.94 12.86 -22.54
CA TYR A 114 8.32 11.68 -23.30
C TYR A 114 9.75 11.18 -23.00
N ASN A 115 10.71 12.10 -22.89
CA ASN A 115 12.11 11.77 -22.60
C ASN A 115 12.28 11.21 -21.18
N GLU A 116 11.53 11.73 -20.21
CA GLU A 116 11.53 11.23 -18.83
C GLU A 116 10.92 9.84 -18.76
N VAL A 117 9.82 9.60 -19.50
CA VAL A 117 9.19 8.28 -19.59
C VAL A 117 10.13 7.26 -20.21
N ALA A 118 10.83 7.61 -21.29
CA ALA A 118 11.82 6.73 -21.92
C ALA A 118 12.96 6.38 -20.96
N GLU A 119 13.48 7.37 -20.22
CA GLU A 119 14.51 7.15 -19.22
C GLU A 119 14.01 6.24 -18.09
N ILE A 120 12.83 6.54 -17.53
CA ILE A 120 12.27 5.78 -16.42
C ILE A 120 11.95 4.35 -16.84
N ALA A 121 11.42 4.17 -18.06
CA ALA A 121 11.10 2.87 -18.63
C ALA A 121 12.31 1.93 -18.65
N SER A 122 13.52 2.46 -18.87
CA SER A 122 14.75 1.66 -18.89
C SER A 122 15.07 0.95 -17.56
N TYR A 123 14.53 1.44 -16.44
CA TYR A 123 14.70 0.81 -15.12
C TYR A 123 13.69 -0.29 -14.82
N PHE A 124 12.64 -0.41 -15.63
CA PHE A 124 11.63 -1.44 -15.46
C PHE A 124 12.06 -2.75 -16.10
N LYS A 125 11.60 -3.86 -15.51
CA LYS A 125 11.71 -5.20 -16.06
C LYS A 125 10.34 -5.84 -16.07
N VAL A 126 10.08 -6.73 -17.02
CA VAL A 126 8.80 -7.43 -17.11
C VAL A 126 8.92 -8.81 -16.50
N GLN A 127 7.87 -9.24 -15.80
CA GLN A 127 7.74 -10.55 -15.21
C GLN A 127 6.31 -11.07 -15.38
N GLU A 128 6.22 -12.34 -15.75
CA GLU A 128 4.96 -13.07 -15.86
C GLU A 128 4.76 -13.94 -14.64
N PHE A 129 3.51 -14.02 -14.20
CA PHE A 129 3.09 -14.79 -13.04
C PHE A 129 1.89 -15.65 -13.39
N LYS A 130 1.89 -16.87 -12.86
CA LYS A 130 0.78 -17.81 -13.02
C LYS A 130 -0.26 -17.62 -11.93
N THR A 131 -1.50 -17.94 -12.28
CA THR A 131 -2.63 -17.96 -11.35
C THR A 131 -2.28 -18.66 -10.03
N GLY A 132 -2.63 -18.04 -8.90
CA GLY A 132 -2.37 -18.56 -7.55
C GLY A 132 -0.96 -18.28 -6.98
N GLN A 133 -0.01 -17.80 -7.80
CA GLN A 133 1.32 -17.44 -7.31
C GLN A 133 1.28 -16.27 -6.32
N ILE A 134 2.20 -16.29 -5.35
CA ILE A 134 2.35 -15.20 -4.37
C ILE A 134 3.46 -14.28 -4.86
N VAL A 135 3.11 -13.02 -5.16
CA VAL A 135 4.07 -12.03 -5.66
C VAL A 135 4.80 -11.34 -4.50
N LEU A 136 4.07 -11.04 -3.41
CA LEU A 136 4.60 -10.43 -2.20
C LEU A 136 4.06 -11.17 -0.98
N ARG A 137 4.91 -11.41 0.04
CA ARG A 137 4.50 -12.00 1.31
C ARG A 137 4.55 -10.94 2.41
N LYS A 138 3.57 -10.97 3.30
CA LYS A 138 3.55 -10.12 4.50
C LYS A 138 4.79 -10.41 5.35
N GLY A 139 5.45 -9.35 5.81
CA GLY A 139 6.66 -9.41 6.65
C GLY A 139 7.97 -9.41 5.87
N ASP A 140 7.95 -9.66 4.56
CA ASP A 140 9.16 -9.60 3.74
C ASP A 140 9.66 -8.17 3.59
N ARG A 141 10.94 -8.01 3.25
CA ARG A 141 11.50 -6.70 2.92
C ARG A 141 10.91 -6.22 1.59
N GLY A 142 10.53 -4.94 1.56
CA GLY A 142 10.11 -4.27 0.33
C GLY A 142 11.30 -4.07 -0.62
N GLU A 143 11.34 -4.82 -1.72
CA GLU A 143 12.45 -4.75 -2.67
C GLU A 143 12.05 -4.26 -4.07
N LYS A 144 10.76 -4.34 -4.40
CA LYS A 144 10.24 -4.06 -5.74
C LYS A 144 8.88 -3.39 -5.68
N LEU A 145 8.65 -2.49 -6.64
CA LEU A 145 7.33 -1.96 -6.97
C LEU A 145 6.89 -2.57 -8.29
N PHE A 146 5.61 -2.89 -8.41
CA PHE A 146 5.02 -3.52 -9.58
C PHE A 146 3.90 -2.67 -10.17
N ILE A 147 3.74 -2.75 -11.49
CA ILE A 147 2.63 -2.17 -12.27
C ILE A 147 2.04 -3.28 -13.13
N VAL A 148 0.75 -3.54 -13.00
CA VAL A 148 0.06 -4.60 -13.74
C VAL A 148 -0.11 -4.18 -15.21
N LEU A 149 0.44 -4.96 -16.14
CA LEU A 149 0.30 -4.76 -17.59
C LEU A 149 -0.94 -5.47 -18.14
N SER A 150 -1.22 -6.69 -17.66
CA SER A 150 -2.41 -7.49 -17.97
C SER A 150 -2.70 -8.49 -16.86
N GLY A 151 -3.95 -8.94 -16.74
CA GLY A 151 -4.42 -9.81 -15.66
C GLY A 151 -4.77 -9.05 -14.39
N SER A 152 -4.82 -9.75 -13.26
CA SER A 152 -5.20 -9.21 -11.96
C SER A 152 -4.56 -9.94 -10.77
N VAL A 153 -4.36 -9.18 -9.71
CA VAL A 153 -3.86 -9.67 -8.41
C VAL A 153 -4.81 -9.26 -7.30
N GLU A 154 -4.87 -10.05 -6.24
CA GLU A 154 -5.57 -9.70 -5.01
C GLU A 154 -4.60 -9.36 -3.88
N ILE A 155 -4.98 -8.36 -3.11
CA ILE A 155 -4.35 -7.96 -1.86
C ILE A 155 -5.06 -8.68 -0.73
N ILE A 156 -4.34 -9.51 0.00
CA ILE A 156 -4.85 -10.29 1.13
C ILE A 156 -4.29 -9.67 2.41
N GLY A 157 -5.21 -9.26 3.27
CA GLY A 157 -4.96 -8.73 4.59
C GLY A 157 -4.73 -9.79 5.66
N ASP A 158 -4.90 -9.35 6.89
CA ASP A 158 -4.77 -10.22 8.05
C ASP A 158 -5.88 -11.26 8.06
N TYR A 159 -5.54 -12.44 8.61
CA TYR A 159 -6.43 -13.60 8.67
C TYR A 159 -6.95 -14.10 7.31
N GLY A 160 -6.24 -13.77 6.22
CA GLY A 160 -6.58 -14.26 4.88
C GLY A 160 -7.74 -13.51 4.20
N THR A 161 -8.12 -12.35 4.72
CA THR A 161 -9.24 -11.55 4.17
C THR A 161 -8.83 -10.80 2.89
N PRO A 162 -9.58 -10.92 1.78
CA PRO A 162 -9.30 -10.11 0.59
C PRO A 162 -9.65 -8.64 0.86
N ILE A 163 -8.69 -7.75 0.67
CA ILE A 163 -8.84 -6.30 0.86
C ILE A 163 -9.19 -5.62 -0.47
N ALA A 164 -8.50 -5.98 -1.54
CA ALA A 164 -8.67 -5.34 -2.84
C ALA A 164 -8.23 -6.27 -3.98
N VAL A 165 -8.77 -6.02 -5.17
CA VAL A 165 -8.29 -6.59 -6.42
C VAL A 165 -7.69 -5.46 -7.24
N LEU A 166 -6.51 -5.68 -7.81
CA LEU A 166 -5.78 -4.73 -8.65
C LEU A 166 -5.63 -5.30 -10.06
N GLY A 167 -6.00 -4.51 -11.06
CA GLY A 167 -5.95 -4.85 -12.48
C GLY A 167 -4.96 -4.00 -13.28
N LYS A 168 -5.05 -4.09 -14.61
CA LYS A 168 -4.21 -3.33 -15.55
C LYS A 168 -4.12 -1.85 -15.17
N GLY A 169 -2.90 -1.34 -15.09
CA GLY A 169 -2.65 0.06 -14.75
C GLY A 169 -2.37 0.31 -13.27
N GLU A 170 -2.76 -0.61 -12.39
CA GLU A 170 -2.64 -0.43 -10.95
C GLU A 170 -1.27 -0.88 -10.42
N ILE A 171 -0.91 -0.28 -9.29
CA ILE A 171 0.42 -0.37 -8.68
C ILE A 171 0.35 -1.15 -7.38
N PHE A 172 1.36 -1.96 -7.08
CA PHE A 172 1.50 -2.57 -5.76
C PHE A 172 2.96 -2.72 -5.32
N GLY A 173 3.17 -2.96 -4.03
CA GLY A 173 4.50 -3.04 -3.40
C GLY A 173 5.09 -1.68 -3.00
N GLU A 174 4.47 -0.57 -3.42
CA GLU A 174 4.96 0.79 -3.17
C GLU A 174 4.96 1.17 -1.68
N MET A 175 4.03 0.64 -0.88
CA MET A 175 3.91 0.95 0.55
C MET A 175 5.20 0.69 1.31
N SER A 176 5.79 -0.48 1.09
CA SER A 176 7.02 -0.89 1.76
C SER A 176 8.21 -0.01 1.36
N LEU A 177 8.25 0.42 0.10
CA LEU A 177 9.32 1.28 -0.41
C LEU A 177 9.23 2.72 0.08
N LEU A 178 8.01 3.24 0.19
CA LEU A 178 7.73 4.62 0.61
C LEU A 178 7.83 4.80 2.13
N THR A 179 7.36 3.82 2.90
CA THR A 179 7.34 3.89 4.38
C THR A 179 8.63 3.36 5.02
N GLY A 180 9.39 2.51 4.32
CA GLY A 180 10.53 1.79 4.89
C GLY A 180 10.14 0.60 5.78
N ASN A 181 8.83 0.36 5.98
CA ASN A 181 8.34 -0.79 6.72
C ASN A 181 8.38 -2.07 5.86
N PRO A 182 8.39 -3.27 6.48
CA PRO A 182 8.16 -4.51 5.77
C PRO A 182 6.83 -4.52 5.00
N VAL A 183 6.71 -5.43 4.05
CA VAL A 183 5.47 -5.65 3.29
C VAL A 183 4.31 -5.90 4.26
N SER A 184 3.28 -5.06 4.19
CA SER A 184 2.16 -5.08 5.13
C SER A 184 1.09 -6.12 4.81
N THR A 185 0.96 -6.52 3.54
CA THR A 185 -0.10 -7.40 3.05
C THR A 185 0.45 -8.43 2.05
N LYS A 186 -0.22 -9.57 1.94
CA LYS A 186 0.15 -10.61 0.96
C LYS A 186 -0.49 -10.25 -0.39
N VAL A 187 0.22 -10.51 -1.49
CA VAL A 187 -0.31 -10.32 -2.85
C VAL A 187 -0.32 -11.66 -3.58
N ARG A 188 -1.49 -12.09 -4.05
CA ARG A 188 -1.69 -13.34 -4.80
C ARG A 188 -2.25 -13.04 -6.18
N VAL A 189 -1.80 -13.79 -7.18
CA VAL A 189 -2.26 -13.69 -8.56
C VAL A 189 -3.62 -14.36 -8.71
N LEU A 190 -4.62 -13.65 -9.27
CA LEU A 190 -5.97 -14.18 -9.48
C LEU A 190 -6.14 -14.87 -10.84
N GLU A 191 -5.44 -14.36 -11.84
CA GLU A 191 -5.39 -14.90 -13.20
C GLU A 191 -3.98 -14.68 -13.77
N ASP A 192 -3.58 -15.40 -14.82
CA ASP A 192 -2.26 -15.25 -15.44
C ASP A 192 -1.95 -13.76 -15.72
N THR A 193 -0.93 -13.24 -15.03
CA THR A 193 -0.69 -11.81 -14.88
C THR A 193 0.69 -11.46 -15.38
N LYS A 194 0.76 -10.39 -16.17
CA LYS A 194 2.02 -9.78 -16.59
C LYS A 194 2.18 -8.45 -15.87
N ALA A 195 3.30 -8.24 -15.21
CA ALA A 195 3.61 -7.00 -14.53
C ALA A 195 5.00 -6.50 -14.89
N MET A 196 5.18 -5.19 -14.94
CA MET A 196 6.50 -4.58 -14.92
C MET A 196 6.88 -4.21 -13.49
N TYR A 197 8.16 -4.32 -13.16
CA TYR A 197 8.68 -3.99 -11.85
C TYR A 197 9.94 -3.15 -11.90
N ILE A 198 10.12 -2.35 -10.86
CA ILE A 198 11.32 -1.55 -10.62
C ILE A 198 11.90 -1.91 -9.24
N SER A 199 13.22 -1.93 -9.11
CA SER A 199 13.88 -2.20 -7.84
C SER A 199 13.72 -1.02 -6.86
N ALA A 200 13.84 -1.30 -5.56
CA ALA A 200 13.83 -0.27 -4.52
C ALA A 200 14.86 0.84 -4.74
N SER A 201 16.06 0.48 -5.22
CA SER A 201 17.13 1.44 -5.51
C SER A 201 16.78 2.39 -6.65
N HIS A 202 16.30 1.85 -7.78
CA HIS A 202 15.88 2.67 -8.92
C HIS A 202 14.61 3.46 -8.59
N PHE A 203 13.66 2.87 -7.86
CA PHE A 203 12.47 3.58 -7.38
C PHE A 203 12.82 4.82 -6.56
N ARG A 204 13.74 4.67 -5.59
CA ARG A 204 14.21 5.79 -4.76
C ARG A 204 14.92 6.85 -5.59
N MET A 205 15.68 6.44 -6.62
CA MET A 205 16.34 7.36 -7.53
C MET A 205 15.31 8.17 -8.33
N ILE A 206 14.33 7.51 -8.98
CA ILE A 206 13.34 8.22 -9.79
C ILE A 206 12.42 9.10 -8.95
N ILE A 207 12.00 8.65 -7.76
CA ILE A 207 11.10 9.45 -6.92
C ILE A 207 11.80 10.71 -6.39
N ASN A 208 13.11 10.66 -6.13
CA ASN A 208 13.88 11.82 -5.71
C ASN A 208 14.22 12.78 -6.87
N ARG A 209 14.24 12.27 -8.10
CA ARG A 209 14.58 13.05 -9.30
C ARG A 209 13.38 13.74 -9.92
N TYR A 210 12.23 13.06 -9.98
CA TYR A 210 11.04 13.55 -10.66
C TYR A 210 9.93 13.89 -9.65
N SER A 211 9.82 15.19 -9.32
CA SER A 211 8.77 15.71 -8.45
C SER A 211 7.33 15.33 -8.85
N PRO A 212 6.96 15.20 -10.16
CA PRO A 212 5.64 14.73 -10.55
C PRO A 212 5.30 13.34 -9.99
N LEU A 213 6.29 12.44 -9.90
CA LEU A 213 6.09 11.11 -9.33
C LEU A 213 5.83 11.16 -7.82
N GLN A 214 6.49 12.06 -7.08
CA GLN A 214 6.22 12.25 -5.65
C GLN A 214 4.77 12.64 -5.41
N MET A 215 4.27 13.63 -6.16
CA MET A 215 2.88 14.08 -6.07
C MET A 215 1.90 12.98 -6.49
N TYR A 216 2.23 12.21 -7.54
CA TYR A 216 1.44 11.07 -7.96
C TYR A 216 1.30 10.02 -6.83
N PHE A 217 2.41 9.61 -6.21
CA PHE A 217 2.35 8.65 -5.11
C PHE A 217 1.64 9.22 -3.89
N ALA A 218 1.86 10.49 -3.52
CA ALA A 218 1.12 11.12 -2.43
C ALA A 218 -0.40 11.06 -2.66
N ARG A 219 -0.87 11.39 -3.87
CA ARG A 219 -2.30 11.29 -4.23
C ARG A 219 -2.80 9.85 -4.21
N LEU A 220 -2.03 8.91 -4.74
CA LEU A 220 -2.35 7.48 -4.71
C LEU A 220 -2.53 6.97 -3.27
N LEU A 221 -1.62 7.34 -2.37
CA LEU A 221 -1.69 6.99 -0.95
C LEU A 221 -2.93 7.60 -0.27
N VAL A 222 -3.24 8.87 -0.54
CA VAL A 222 -4.44 9.53 -0.02
C VAL A 222 -5.71 8.83 -0.50
N GLN A 223 -5.79 8.47 -1.79
CA GLN A 223 -6.92 7.72 -2.34
C GLN A 223 -7.07 6.34 -1.69
N ARG A 224 -5.97 5.62 -1.49
CA ARG A 224 -5.97 4.32 -0.81
C ARG A 224 -6.40 4.44 0.64
N LEU A 225 -5.88 5.43 1.36
CA LEU A 225 -6.28 5.71 2.74
C LEU A 225 -7.76 6.08 2.82
N ALA A 226 -8.25 6.92 1.92
CA ALA A 226 -9.67 7.28 1.87
C ALA A 226 -10.54 6.05 1.60
N LYS A 227 -10.16 5.21 0.63
CA LYS A 227 -10.88 3.96 0.33
C LYS A 227 -10.86 2.99 1.51
N SER A 228 -9.70 2.77 2.12
CA SER A 228 -9.55 1.92 3.31
C SER A 228 -10.33 2.47 4.51
N ASN A 229 -10.32 3.79 4.74
CA ASN A 229 -11.12 4.43 5.77
C ASN A 229 -12.61 4.34 5.45
N ILE A 230 -13.04 4.43 4.20
CA ILE A 230 -14.44 4.22 3.82
C ILE A 230 -14.85 2.76 4.01
N GLU A 231 -13.99 1.79 3.69
CA GLU A 231 -14.25 0.37 3.92
C GLU A 231 -14.30 0.05 5.42
N ARG A 232 -13.38 0.62 6.22
CA ARG A 232 -13.41 0.55 7.68
C ARG A 232 -14.60 1.32 8.26
N SER A 233 -14.97 2.46 7.70
CA SER A 233 -16.19 3.19 8.08
C SER A 233 -17.44 2.45 7.60
N LYS A 234 -17.44 1.67 6.53
CA LYS A 234 -18.56 0.76 6.25
C LYS A 234 -18.67 -0.33 7.32
N GLN A 235 -17.56 -0.69 7.97
CA GLN A 235 -17.53 -1.57 9.14
C GLN A 235 -17.86 -0.84 10.46
N VAL A 236 -17.60 0.47 10.59
CA VAL A 236 -17.73 1.24 11.86
C VAL A 236 -18.94 2.20 11.87
N SER A 237 -19.35 2.72 10.72
CA SER A 237 -20.36 3.77 10.53
C SER A 237 -21.74 3.24 10.16
N SER A 238 -21.96 1.92 10.15
CA SER A 238 -23.33 1.40 9.97
C SER A 238 -23.65 0.11 10.72
N GLY A 239 -23.05 -0.20 11.87
CA GLY A 239 -23.62 -1.23 12.74
C GLY A 239 -22.74 -2.45 12.95
N MET A 240 -22.78 -2.89 14.21
CA MET A 240 -22.17 -4.07 14.79
C MET A 240 -21.97 -5.18 13.75
N ALA A 241 -20.71 -5.54 13.48
CA ALA A 241 -20.35 -6.68 12.63
C ALA A 241 -19.30 -7.54 13.33
N GLY A 242 -19.36 -8.85 13.14
CA GLY A 242 -18.50 -9.78 13.86
C GLY A 242 -18.78 -11.25 13.52
N SER A 243 -18.24 -12.14 14.35
CA SER A 243 -18.42 -13.59 14.24
C SER A 243 -19.42 -14.10 15.27
N LEU A 244 -20.32 -15.00 14.86
CA LEU A 244 -21.26 -15.64 15.80
C LEU A 244 -20.59 -16.66 16.74
N SER A 245 -19.31 -16.94 16.52
CA SER A 245 -18.49 -17.71 17.46
C SER A 245 -17.98 -16.88 18.64
N GLU A 246 -18.08 -15.55 18.56
CA GLU A 246 -17.66 -14.61 19.62
C GLU A 246 -18.85 -14.05 20.40
N ILE A 247 -20.00 -13.91 19.74
CA ILE A 247 -21.27 -13.48 20.33
C ILE A 247 -22.40 -14.25 19.66
N THR A 248 -23.24 -14.88 20.45
CA THR A 248 -24.37 -15.67 19.93
C THR A 248 -25.43 -14.76 19.30
N THR A 249 -26.24 -15.33 18.39
CA THR A 249 -27.35 -14.60 17.76
C THR A 249 -28.33 -14.04 18.80
N THR A 250 -28.56 -14.78 19.89
CA THR A 250 -29.43 -14.39 20.99
C THR A 250 -28.87 -13.21 21.78
N GLU A 251 -27.59 -13.24 22.17
CA GLU A 251 -26.92 -12.11 22.84
C GLU A 251 -26.91 -10.85 21.97
N LEU A 252 -26.68 -11.02 20.67
CA LEU A 252 -26.71 -9.92 19.72
C LEU A 252 -28.10 -9.29 19.63
N LEU A 253 -29.15 -10.10 19.51
CA LEU A 253 -30.53 -9.62 19.46
C LEU A 253 -30.94 -8.93 20.77
N GLN A 254 -30.53 -9.46 21.93
CA GLN A 254 -30.76 -8.83 23.23
C GLN A 254 -30.08 -7.46 23.32
N ALA A 255 -28.83 -7.35 22.87
CA ALA A 255 -28.13 -6.06 22.85
C ALA A 255 -28.80 -5.05 21.91
N LEU A 256 -29.28 -5.48 20.74
CA LEU A 256 -30.01 -4.64 19.78
C LEU A 256 -31.37 -4.20 20.32
N ASN A 257 -32.07 -5.08 21.05
CA ASN A 257 -33.34 -4.77 21.70
C ASN A 257 -33.15 -3.77 22.86
N LEU A 258 -32.19 -4.02 23.76
CA LEU A 258 -31.88 -3.15 24.89
C LEU A 258 -31.47 -1.74 24.45
N SER A 259 -30.78 -1.64 23.30
CA SER A 259 -30.36 -0.36 22.71
C SER A 259 -31.37 0.23 21.72
N GLN A 260 -32.58 -0.33 21.63
CA GLN A 260 -33.69 0.13 20.79
C GLN A 260 -33.28 0.41 19.34
N LYS A 261 -32.46 -0.47 18.75
CA LYS A 261 -31.92 -0.26 17.41
C LYS A 261 -32.98 -0.47 16.34
N THR A 262 -32.97 0.44 15.35
CA THR A 262 -33.75 0.32 14.11
C THR A 262 -32.79 0.03 12.95
N GLY A 263 -33.04 -1.05 12.21
CA GLY A 263 -32.21 -1.51 11.11
C GLY A 263 -32.28 -3.01 10.88
N ALA A 264 -31.51 -3.51 9.92
CA ALA A 264 -31.48 -4.91 9.56
C ALA A 264 -30.16 -5.58 9.99
N LEU A 265 -30.28 -6.66 10.74
CA LEU A 265 -29.24 -7.60 11.04
C LEU A 265 -29.14 -8.65 9.91
N ILE A 266 -28.02 -8.67 9.22
CA ILE A 266 -27.69 -9.64 8.16
C ILE A 266 -26.77 -10.71 8.75
N LEU A 267 -27.13 -11.97 8.57
CA LEU A 267 -26.45 -13.13 9.12
C LEU A 267 -26.03 -14.06 7.98
N ASN A 268 -24.75 -14.30 7.84
CA ASN A 268 -24.17 -15.15 6.81
C ASN A 268 -23.76 -16.48 7.41
N PHE A 269 -24.59 -17.50 7.17
CA PHE A 269 -24.35 -18.87 7.61
C PHE A 269 -23.79 -19.73 6.46
N PRO A 270 -23.13 -20.86 6.76
CA PRO A 270 -22.75 -21.84 5.72
C PRO A 270 -23.96 -22.38 4.92
N LYS A 271 -25.16 -22.38 5.53
CA LYS A 271 -26.41 -22.87 4.94
C LYS A 271 -27.17 -21.80 4.14
N GLY A 272 -26.71 -20.55 4.10
CA GLY A 272 -27.38 -19.44 3.42
C GLY A 272 -27.30 -18.12 4.19
N GLU A 273 -27.70 -17.03 3.54
CA GLU A 273 -27.88 -15.72 4.17
C GLU A 273 -29.25 -15.65 4.85
N ALA A 274 -29.30 -15.01 6.01
CA ALA A 274 -30.50 -14.69 6.76
C ALA A 274 -30.56 -13.19 7.07
N ARG A 275 -31.77 -12.69 7.27
CA ARG A 275 -32.04 -11.30 7.58
C ARG A 275 -33.04 -11.21 8.73
N ILE A 276 -32.73 -10.41 9.74
CA ILE A 276 -33.66 -10.01 10.81
C ILE A 276 -33.74 -8.50 10.82
N SER A 277 -34.94 -7.94 10.71
CA SER A 277 -35.14 -6.50 10.75
C SER A 277 -35.79 -6.08 12.06
N LEU A 278 -35.25 -5.00 12.62
CA LEU A 278 -35.64 -4.45 13.90
C LEU A 278 -36.11 -3.01 13.74
N ARG A 279 -37.14 -2.63 14.50
CA ARG A 279 -37.62 -1.26 14.63
C ARG A 279 -37.76 -0.94 16.11
N GLU A 280 -36.98 0.03 16.59
CA GLU A 280 -36.95 0.44 18.00
C GLU A 280 -36.67 -0.74 18.95
N GLY A 281 -35.88 -1.71 18.50
CA GLY A 281 -35.56 -2.93 19.24
C GLY A 281 -36.53 -4.10 19.04
N ASP A 282 -37.71 -3.88 18.49
CA ASP A 282 -38.69 -4.93 18.19
C ASP A 282 -38.40 -5.62 16.87
N ILE A 283 -38.61 -6.93 16.80
CA ILE A 283 -38.42 -7.70 15.58
C ILE A 283 -39.66 -7.56 14.68
N ILE A 284 -39.46 -7.00 13.49
CA ILE A 284 -40.52 -6.74 12.50
C ILE A 284 -40.45 -7.67 11.29
N HIS A 285 -39.30 -8.30 11.05
CA HIS A 285 -39.12 -9.23 9.96
C HIS A 285 -38.01 -10.22 10.26
N ALA A 286 -38.16 -11.45 9.78
CA ALA A 286 -37.12 -12.46 9.76
C ALA A 286 -37.26 -13.29 8.48
N GLU A 287 -36.14 -13.60 7.83
CA GLU A 287 -36.07 -14.36 6.59
C GLU A 287 -34.83 -15.25 6.60
N PHE A 288 -35.01 -16.52 6.28
CA PHE A 288 -33.92 -17.47 6.09
C PHE A 288 -34.38 -18.62 5.18
N LYS A 289 -33.65 -18.84 4.07
CA LYS A 289 -34.04 -19.78 3.00
C LYS A 289 -35.45 -19.46 2.49
N ASP A 290 -36.33 -20.45 2.39
CA ASP A 290 -37.72 -20.29 1.92
C ASP A 290 -38.71 -19.97 3.06
N GLN A 291 -38.22 -19.59 4.24
CA GLN A 291 -39.04 -19.28 5.42
C GLN A 291 -39.00 -17.80 5.75
N THR A 292 -40.12 -17.28 6.23
CA THR A 292 -40.26 -15.91 6.76
C THR A 292 -41.00 -15.90 8.10
N GLY A 293 -40.86 -14.81 8.86
CA GLY A 293 -41.52 -14.62 10.16
C GLY A 293 -40.93 -15.48 11.28
N GLU A 294 -41.76 -15.91 12.24
CA GLU A 294 -41.32 -16.65 13.43
C GLU A 294 -40.57 -17.95 13.08
N LYS A 295 -41.02 -18.69 12.06
CA LYS A 295 -40.36 -19.93 11.62
C LYS A 295 -38.92 -19.68 11.19
N ALA A 296 -38.71 -18.63 10.39
CA ALA A 296 -37.38 -18.21 9.98
C ALA A 296 -36.53 -17.79 11.19
N PHE A 297 -37.13 -17.02 12.10
CA PHE A 297 -36.46 -16.56 13.32
C PHE A 297 -35.91 -17.72 14.17
N PHE A 298 -36.73 -18.76 14.40
CA PHE A 298 -36.30 -19.94 15.16
C PHE A 298 -35.18 -20.72 14.45
N GLU A 299 -35.27 -20.89 13.13
CA GLU A 299 -34.21 -21.55 12.35
C GLU A 299 -32.88 -20.77 12.33
N ILE A 300 -32.96 -19.44 12.39
CA ILE A 300 -31.79 -18.55 12.48
C ILE A 300 -31.09 -18.72 13.83
N ILE A 301 -31.85 -18.76 14.94
CA ILE A 301 -31.28 -18.87 16.29
C ILE A 301 -30.54 -20.20 16.50
N LYS A 302 -30.99 -21.30 15.85
CA LYS A 302 -30.31 -22.60 15.89
C LYS A 302 -28.89 -22.58 15.28
N GLN A 303 -28.55 -21.57 14.49
CA GLN A 303 -27.24 -21.49 13.83
C GLN A 303 -26.15 -20.96 14.79
N LYS A 304 -25.19 -21.83 15.14
CA LYS A 304 -24.09 -21.50 16.08
C LYS A 304 -22.83 -20.89 15.42
N ARG A 305 -22.77 -20.83 14.08
CA ARG A 305 -21.59 -20.36 13.32
C ARG A 305 -22.01 -19.53 12.13
N GLY A 306 -21.40 -18.37 11.98
CA GLY A 306 -21.63 -17.46 10.86
C GLY A 306 -20.99 -16.11 11.11
N LYS A 307 -21.16 -15.20 10.17
CA LYS A 307 -20.79 -13.78 10.33
C LYS A 307 -22.06 -12.94 10.42
N PHE A 308 -22.03 -11.86 11.17
CA PHE A 308 -23.15 -10.94 11.24
C PHE A 308 -22.72 -9.52 10.85
N GLN A 309 -23.69 -8.74 10.38
CA GLN A 309 -23.56 -7.32 10.12
C GLN A 309 -24.91 -6.64 10.34
N PHE A 310 -24.96 -5.71 11.27
CA PHE A 310 -26.10 -4.80 11.39
C PHE A 310 -25.98 -3.67 10.37
N LYS A 311 -27.11 -3.21 9.82
CA LYS A 311 -27.23 -2.05 8.94
C LYS A 311 -28.40 -1.17 9.43
N PRO A 312 -28.22 0.12 9.77
CA PRO A 312 -29.26 1.02 10.28
C PRO A 312 -30.17 1.53 9.15
N ILE A 313 -30.57 0.63 8.26
CA ILE A 313 -31.44 0.90 7.12
C ILE A 313 -32.48 -0.21 7.06
N LEU A 314 -33.74 0.21 6.99
CA LEU A 314 -34.87 -0.63 6.66
C LEU A 314 -35.34 -0.29 5.24
N THR A 315 -35.89 -1.28 4.54
CA THR A 315 -36.60 -1.07 3.28
C THR A 315 -37.95 -0.42 3.54
N THR A 316 -38.54 0.21 2.51
CA THR A 316 -39.85 0.87 2.62
C THR A 316 -40.97 -0.07 3.09
N GLN A 317 -40.90 -1.36 2.75
CA GLN A 317 -41.85 -2.39 3.19
C GLN A 317 -41.66 -2.78 4.67
N GLU A 318 -40.41 -2.82 5.14
CA GLU A 318 -40.09 -3.13 6.54
C GLU A 318 -40.51 -2.00 7.49
N ILE A 319 -40.42 -0.73 7.05
CA ILE A 319 -40.80 0.42 7.86
C ILE A 319 -42.26 0.34 8.35
N THR A 320 -43.17 -0.23 7.54
CA THR A 320 -44.59 -0.36 7.87
C THR A 320 -44.99 -1.76 8.34
N ALA A 321 -44.05 -2.70 8.43
CA ALA A 321 -44.35 -4.06 8.85
C ALA A 321 -44.78 -4.12 10.34
N PRO A 322 -45.78 -4.96 10.69
CA PRO A 322 -46.10 -5.23 12.09
C PRO A 322 -44.96 -6.01 12.75
N LYS A 323 -44.86 -5.94 14.08
CA LYS A 323 -43.95 -6.82 14.82
C LYS A 323 -44.37 -8.27 14.63
N ILE A 324 -43.39 -9.18 14.48
CA ILE A 324 -43.70 -10.61 14.29
C ILE A 324 -44.14 -11.28 15.59
N GLY A 325 -43.76 -10.73 16.75
CA GLY A 325 -44.12 -11.19 18.08
C GLY A 325 -43.50 -10.31 19.17
N GLU A 326 -43.85 -10.54 20.42
CA GLU A 326 -43.17 -9.88 21.55
C GLU A 326 -41.74 -10.41 21.67
N PHE A 327 -40.76 -9.53 21.84
CA PHE A 327 -39.34 -9.91 21.85
C PHE A 327 -39.04 -11.03 22.87
N MET A 328 -39.53 -10.88 24.11
CA MET A 328 -39.30 -11.86 25.17
C MET A 328 -39.93 -13.22 24.86
N TYR A 329 -41.12 -13.24 24.27
CA TYR A 329 -41.79 -14.47 23.86
C TYR A 329 -40.96 -15.20 22.80
N LEU A 330 -40.54 -14.50 21.75
CA LEU A 330 -39.72 -15.06 20.68
C LEU A 330 -38.41 -15.64 21.21
N MET A 331 -37.76 -14.96 22.14
CA MET A 331 -36.50 -15.42 22.73
C MET A 331 -36.68 -16.68 23.60
N MET A 332 -37.70 -16.71 24.46
CA MET A 332 -37.98 -17.88 25.31
C MET A 332 -38.36 -19.10 24.48
N GLU A 333 -39.24 -18.92 23.49
CA GLU A 333 -39.66 -19.99 22.59
C GLU A 333 -38.49 -20.54 21.77
N ALA A 334 -37.59 -19.65 21.30
CA ALA A 334 -36.40 -20.08 20.58
C ALA A 334 -35.42 -20.87 21.45
N MET A 335 -35.26 -20.50 22.72
CA MET A 335 -34.39 -21.24 23.66
C MET A 335 -34.98 -22.61 23.99
N ASN A 336 -36.28 -22.70 24.28
CA ASN A 336 -36.96 -23.98 24.50
C ASN A 336 -36.77 -24.94 23.32
N GLN A 337 -36.93 -24.45 22.08
CA GLN A 337 -36.72 -25.28 20.89
C GLN A 337 -35.26 -25.71 20.65
N ILE A 338 -34.28 -24.99 21.21
CA ILE A 338 -32.88 -25.42 21.16
C ILE A 338 -32.65 -26.54 22.17
N ASP A 339 -33.19 -26.39 23.38
CA ASP A 339 -33.05 -27.36 24.46
C ASP A 339 -33.77 -28.68 24.11
N ASP A 340 -35.01 -28.61 23.62
CA ASP A 340 -35.77 -29.79 23.16
C ASP A 340 -35.07 -30.55 22.03
N ALA A 341 -34.36 -29.84 21.14
CA ALA A 341 -33.61 -30.46 20.05
C ALA A 341 -32.32 -31.14 20.55
N ALA A 342 -31.69 -30.59 21.59
CA ALA A 342 -30.49 -31.18 22.21
C ALA A 342 -30.81 -32.48 22.96
N ASP A 343 -31.95 -32.54 23.64
CA ASP A 343 -32.41 -33.73 24.38
C ASP A 343 -32.87 -34.88 23.46
N SER A 344 -33.10 -34.62 22.16
CA SER A 344 -33.49 -35.62 21.17
C SER A 344 -32.33 -36.27 20.41
N GLU A 345 -31.10 -35.79 20.61
CA GLU A 345 -29.87 -36.30 19.99
C GLU A 345 -28.97 -37.10 20.96
N GLU A 346 -29.38 -37.26 22.23
CA GLU A 346 -28.84 -38.25 23.20
C GLU A 346 -29.67 -39.54 23.22
#